data_AF-A0A410Q5C0-F1
#
_entry.id   AF-A0A410Q5C0-F1
#
_cell.length_a   1.000
_cell.length_b   1.000
_cell.length_c   1.000
_cell.angle_alpha   90.00
_cell.angle_beta   90.00
_cell.angle_gamma   90.00
#
_symmetry.space_group_name_H-M   'P 1'
#
loop_
_entity.id
_entity.type
_entity.pdbx_description
1 polymer ?
#
loop_
_entity_poly.entity_id
_entity_poly.type
_entity_poly.pdbx_seq_one_letter_code
_entity_poly.pdbx_strand_id
1 'polypeptide(L)'
;MKNLGFKVRHIGLNMQDEPEAKKTADLLLDLFGFEESETPISIFSSPEIEVMKKKGAGRLGHIAIETTDIGEARNYLASKGIEFDENSAAYFDGGKLKLIYLKNDIAGFAFHLVQK
;
A
#
# COMPACT_ATOMS: atom_id res chain seq x y z
N MET A 1 -15.81 14.16 -16.13
CA MET A 1 -14.95 13.04 -15.69
C MET A 1 -15.55 12.50 -14.40
N LYS A 2 -15.77 11.18 -14.30
CA LYS A 2 -16.27 10.55 -13.08
C LYS A 2 -15.23 10.77 -11.97
N ASN A 3 -15.66 11.25 -10.80
CA ASN A 3 -14.76 11.39 -9.67
C ASN A 3 -14.47 9.99 -9.11
N LEU A 4 -13.23 9.52 -9.24
CA LEU A 4 -12.79 8.21 -8.73
C LEU A 4 -12.27 8.29 -7.28
N GLY A 5 -12.22 9.48 -6.69
CA GLY A 5 -11.86 9.65 -5.29
C GLY A 5 -10.43 9.23 -4.93
N PHE A 6 -9.50 9.27 -5.89
CA PHE A 6 -8.11 8.91 -5.66
C PHE A 6 -7.48 9.73 -4.54
N LYS A 7 -6.92 9.05 -3.54
CA LYS A 7 -6.13 9.66 -2.46
C LYS A 7 -5.02 8.71 -2.04
N VAL A 8 -3.88 9.25 -1.61
CA VAL A 8 -2.85 8.43 -0.95
C VAL A 8 -3.41 7.93 0.38
N ARG A 9 -3.50 6.61 0.53
CA ARG A 9 -3.96 5.97 1.75
C ARG A 9 -2.84 5.83 2.77
N HIS A 10 -1.70 5.32 2.32
CA HIS A 10 -0.50 5.12 3.12
C HIS A 10 0.73 4.85 2.24
N ILE A 11 1.90 4.95 2.86
CA ILE A 11 3.21 4.60 2.31
C ILE A 11 3.74 3.42 3.11
N GLY A 12 4.08 2.33 2.42
CA GLY A 12 4.77 1.18 2.96
C GLY A 12 6.28 1.35 2.86
N LEU A 13 7.00 1.13 3.96
CA LEU A 13 8.45 1.14 4.05
C LEU A 13 8.94 -0.30 4.20
N ASN A 14 9.71 -0.79 3.22
CA ASN A 14 10.24 -2.16 3.25
C ASN A 14 11.46 -2.26 4.16
N MET A 15 11.38 -3.12 5.17
CA MET A 15 12.53 -3.50 6.01
C MET A 15 13.03 -4.90 5.64
N GLN A 16 14.26 -5.21 6.01
CA GLN A 16 14.86 -6.53 5.81
C GLN A 16 14.16 -7.59 6.66
N ASP A 17 13.87 -7.27 7.92
CA ASP A 17 13.28 -8.17 8.90
C ASP A 17 12.49 -7.43 9.99
N GLU A 18 11.86 -8.20 10.89
CA GLU A 18 11.04 -7.69 11.98
C GLU A 18 11.83 -6.85 13.00
N PRO A 19 13.05 -7.22 13.42
CA PRO A 19 13.89 -6.35 14.25
C PRO A 19 14.17 -4.98 13.63
N GLU A 20 14.49 -4.90 12.34
CA GLU A 20 14.69 -3.62 11.65
C GLU A 20 13.39 -2.81 11.59
N ALA A 21 12.25 -3.47 11.37
CA ALA A 21 10.95 -2.81 11.40
C ALA A 21 10.62 -2.22 12.77
N LYS A 22 10.86 -2.98 13.85
CA LYS A 22 10.64 -2.48 15.21
C LYS A 22 11.55 -1.28 15.51
N LYS A 23 12.84 -1.37 15.18
CA LYS A 23 13.79 -0.26 15.33
C LYS A 23 13.35 1.00 14.59
N THR A 24 12.77 0.84 13.39
CA THR A 24 12.28 1.96 12.59
C THR A 24 11.01 2.56 13.20
N ALA A 25 10.07 1.73 13.66
CA ALA A 25 8.86 2.19 14.34
C ALA A 25 9.18 2.91 15.66
N ASP A 26 10.10 2.37 16.48
CA ASP A 26 10.60 3.00 17.72
C ASP A 26 11.20 4.38 17.43
N LEU A 27 12.02 4.50 16.39
CA LEU A 27 12.60 5.78 16.00
C LEU A 27 11.52 6.81 15.62
N LEU A 28 10.45 6.40 14.93
CA LEU A 28 9.35 7.29 14.58
C LEU A 28 8.55 7.71 15.81
N LEU A 29 8.33 6.80 16.75
CA LEU A 29 7.73 7.09 18.05
C LEU A 29 8.57 8.11 18.83
N ASP A 30 9.87 7.88 18.96
CA ASP A 30 10.80 8.75 19.70
C ASP A 30 10.92 10.16 19.08
N LEU A 31 10.96 10.24 17.75
CA LEU A 31 11.13 11.53 17.06
C LEU A 31 9.84 12.35 16.99
N PHE A 32 8.69 11.70 16.79
CA PHE A 32 7.45 12.37 16.42
C PHE A 32 6.24 12.05 17.31
N GLY A 33 6.35 11.09 18.24
CA GLY A 33 5.23 10.66 19.09
C GLY A 33 4.21 9.78 18.37
N PHE A 34 4.64 9.10 17.31
CA PHE A 34 3.82 8.27 16.44
C PHE A 34 3.55 6.89 17.06
N GLU A 35 2.33 6.68 17.58
CA GLU A 35 1.92 5.44 18.24
C GLU A 35 1.94 4.23 17.28
N GLU A 36 2.41 3.09 17.80
CA GLU A 36 2.52 1.85 17.05
C GLU A 36 1.21 1.06 17.05
N SER A 37 0.79 0.60 15.87
CA SER A 37 -0.29 -0.38 15.68
C SER A 37 0.22 -1.56 14.88
N GLU A 38 0.37 -2.71 15.53
CA GLU A 38 1.02 -3.87 14.96
C GLU A 38 0.05 -4.83 14.25
N THR A 39 0.49 -5.35 13.11
CA THR A 39 -0.17 -6.43 12.36
C THR A 39 0.80 -7.61 12.22
N PRO A 40 0.34 -8.79 11.75
CA PRO A 40 1.24 -9.92 11.51
C PRO A 40 2.38 -9.62 10.52
N ILE A 41 2.22 -8.64 9.62
CA ILE A 41 3.20 -8.38 8.54
C ILE A 41 3.86 -7.00 8.61
N SER A 42 3.36 -6.09 9.43
CA SER A 42 3.79 -4.70 9.47
C SER A 42 3.51 -4.05 10.83
N ILE A 43 4.14 -2.91 11.08
CA ILE A 43 3.88 -2.01 12.20
C ILE A 43 3.46 -0.67 11.59
N PHE A 44 2.25 -0.20 11.87
CA PHE A 44 1.85 1.15 11.50
C PHE A 44 2.34 2.13 12.55
N SER A 45 3.14 3.13 12.16
CA SER A 45 3.51 4.25 13.03
C SER A 45 2.52 5.43 12.89
N SER A 46 1.68 5.39 11.87
CA SER A 46 0.48 6.22 11.75
C SER A 46 -0.48 5.54 10.78
N PRO A 47 -1.73 5.99 10.62
CA PRO A 47 -2.61 5.46 9.58
C PRO A 47 -2.06 5.58 8.15
N GLU A 48 -1.05 6.43 7.93
CA GLU A 48 -0.42 6.71 6.64
C GLU A 48 1.01 6.14 6.50
N ILE A 49 1.64 5.65 7.57
CA ILE A 49 3.00 5.09 7.54
C ILE A 49 2.97 3.63 8.00
N GLU A 50 3.21 2.72 7.06
CA GLU A 50 3.26 1.28 7.29
C GLU A 50 4.73 0.80 7.21
N VAL A 51 5.30 0.32 8.31
CA VAL A 51 6.64 -0.28 8.35
C VAL A 51 6.52 -1.79 8.17
N MET A 52 6.96 -2.31 7.03
CA MET A 52 6.85 -3.75 6.72
C MET A 52 7.93 -4.55 7.45
N LYS A 53 7.57 -5.69 8.05
CA LYS A 53 8.50 -6.60 8.75
C LYS A 53 9.39 -7.44 7.84
N LYS A 54 9.27 -7.27 6.53
CA LYS A 54 10.08 -7.91 5.51
C LYS A 54 9.94 -7.14 4.21
N LYS A 55 10.82 -7.44 3.25
CA LYS A 55 10.76 -6.83 1.93
C LYS A 55 9.49 -7.28 1.20
N GLY A 56 8.57 -6.35 0.99
CA GLY A 56 7.35 -6.50 0.21
C GLY A 56 7.54 -6.10 -1.26
N ALA A 57 6.45 -5.64 -1.88
CA ALA A 57 6.48 -5.11 -3.24
C ALA A 57 7.31 -3.82 -3.31
N GLY A 58 7.92 -3.57 -4.47
CA GLY A 58 8.73 -2.39 -4.74
C GLY A 58 10.10 -2.39 -4.07
N ARG A 59 11.07 -1.68 -4.67
CA ARG A 59 12.42 -1.57 -4.10
C ARG A 59 12.45 -0.73 -2.82
N LEU A 60 11.69 0.35 -2.77
CA LEU A 60 11.59 1.29 -1.66
C LEU A 60 10.35 1.06 -0.77
N GLY A 61 9.52 0.08 -1.14
CA GLY A 61 8.21 -0.16 -0.54
C GLY A 61 7.08 0.14 -1.51
N HIS A 62 5.91 0.47 -0.98
CA HIS A 62 4.70 0.69 -1.77
C HIS A 62 3.97 1.99 -1.42
N ILE A 63 3.18 2.48 -2.37
CA ILE A 63 2.25 3.59 -2.18
C ILE A 63 0.84 3.10 -2.48
N ALA A 64 -0.01 3.12 -1.47
CA ALA A 64 -1.40 2.74 -1.55
C ALA A 64 -2.25 3.93 -2.02
N ILE A 65 -3.01 3.75 -3.10
CA ILE A 65 -3.99 4.74 -3.56
C ILE A 65 -5.40 4.21 -3.26
N GLU A 66 -6.10 4.85 -2.34
CA GLU A 66 -7.51 4.55 -2.10
C GLU A 66 -8.40 5.12 -3.21
N THR A 67 -9.51 4.44 -3.46
CA THR A 67 -10.54 4.84 -4.43
C THR A 67 -11.92 4.44 -3.91
N THR A 68 -12.95 5.19 -4.28
CA THR A 68 -14.34 4.87 -3.93
C THR A 68 -14.88 3.68 -4.72
N ASP A 69 -14.31 3.40 -5.89
CA ASP A 69 -14.69 2.27 -6.74
C ASP A 69 -13.43 1.72 -7.44
N ILE A 70 -12.91 0.60 -6.93
CA ILE A 70 -11.68 0.00 -7.44
C ILE A 70 -11.82 -0.61 -8.84
N GLY A 71 -13.02 -1.10 -9.20
CA GLY A 71 -13.27 -1.66 -10.52
C GLY A 71 -13.20 -0.57 -11.59
N GLU A 72 -13.89 0.54 -11.35
CA GLU A 72 -13.87 1.70 -12.25
C GLU A 72 -12.50 2.37 -12.30
N ALA A 73 -11.81 2.46 -11.16
CA ALA A 73 -10.44 2.96 -11.11
C ALA A 73 -9.47 2.10 -11.93
N ARG A 74 -9.56 0.77 -11.80
CA ARG A 74 -8.75 -0.17 -12.57
C ARG A 74 -9.03 -0.01 -14.08
N ASN A 75 -10.30 0.03 -14.48
CA ASN A 75 -10.70 0.23 -15.88
C ASN A 75 -10.19 1.56 -16.45
N TYR A 76 -10.31 2.64 -15.66
CA TYR A 76 -9.79 3.95 -16.03
C TYR A 76 -8.27 3.92 -16.27
N LEU A 77 -7.49 3.35 -15.34
CA LEU A 77 -6.03 3.26 -15.49
C LEU A 77 -5.63 2.32 -16.64
N ALA A 78 -6.33 1.20 -16.83
CA ALA A 78 -6.11 0.31 -17.97
C ALA A 78 -6.36 1.03 -19.31
N SER A 79 -7.39 1.89 -19.40
CA SER A 79 -7.63 2.74 -20.58
C SER A 79 -6.49 3.72 -20.89
N LYS A 80 -5.60 3.97 -19.92
CA LYS A 80 -4.40 4.80 -20.04
C LYS A 80 -3.13 3.95 -20.30
N GLY A 81 -3.26 2.65 -20.50
CA GLY A 81 -2.15 1.74 -20.76
C GLY A 81 -1.44 1.24 -19.50
N ILE A 82 -2.03 1.40 -18.31
CA ILE A 82 -1.49 0.85 -17.08
C ILE A 82 -1.91 -0.61 -16.94
N GLU A 83 -0.92 -1.50 -16.80
CA GLU A 83 -1.13 -2.91 -16.51
C GLU A 83 -1.12 -3.18 -15.00
N PHE A 84 -1.83 -4.24 -14.58
CA PHE A 84 -1.91 -4.69 -13.21
C PHE A 84 -1.31 -6.09 -13.05
N ASP A 85 -0.76 -6.39 -11.87
CA ASP A 85 -0.36 -7.74 -11.51
C ASP A 85 -1.57 -8.49 -10.96
N GLU A 86 -2.20 -9.30 -11.79
CA GLU A 86 -3.40 -10.07 -11.42
C GLU A 86 -3.15 -11.05 -10.27
N ASN A 87 -1.91 -11.51 -10.07
CA ASN A 87 -1.57 -12.40 -8.95
C ASN A 87 -1.55 -11.68 -7.59
N SER A 88 -1.49 -10.35 -7.61
CA SER A 88 -1.51 -9.52 -6.41
C SER A 88 -2.92 -9.18 -5.91
N ALA A 89 -3.95 -9.58 -6.65
CA ALA A 89 -5.32 -9.23 -6.34
C ALA A 89 -5.78 -9.88 -5.02
N ALA A 90 -6.19 -9.04 -4.07
CA ALA A 90 -6.86 -9.48 -2.86
C ALA A 90 -8.35 -9.12 -2.93
N TYR A 91 -9.20 -9.95 -2.33
CA TYR A 91 -10.66 -9.81 -2.37
C TYR A 91 -11.23 -9.80 -0.96
N PHE A 92 -12.38 -9.13 -0.78
CA PHE A 92 -13.20 -9.27 0.42
C PHE A 92 -13.95 -10.60 0.42
N ASP A 93 -14.46 -11.00 1.60
CA ASP A 93 -15.42 -12.10 1.74
C ASP A 93 -16.69 -11.75 0.94
N GLY A 94 -16.83 -12.36 -0.23
CA GLY A 94 -17.86 -11.99 -1.22
C GLY A 94 -17.31 -11.67 -2.62
N GLY A 95 -15.99 -11.76 -2.83
CA GLY A 95 -15.38 -11.73 -4.15
C GLY A 95 -15.24 -10.33 -4.76
N LYS A 96 -15.57 -9.27 -4.01
CA LYS A 96 -15.29 -7.89 -4.43
C LYS A 96 -13.80 -7.61 -4.29
N LEU A 97 -13.21 -7.00 -5.33
CA LEU A 97 -11.80 -6.63 -5.33
C LEU A 97 -11.52 -5.66 -4.18
N LYS A 98 -10.50 -5.96 -3.39
CA LYS A 98 -10.06 -5.17 -2.23
C LYS A 98 -8.80 -4.39 -2.55
N LEU A 99 -7.84 -5.04 -3.20
CA LEU A 99 -6.52 -4.48 -3.47
C LEU A 99 -5.95 -5.11 -4.74
N ILE A 100 -5.21 -4.33 -5.53
CA ILE A 100 -4.42 -4.84 -6.67
C ILE A 100 -3.24 -3.92 -6.98
N TYR A 101 -2.06 -4.50 -7.19
CA TYR A 101 -0.86 -3.77 -7.58
C TYR A 101 -0.83 -3.50 -9.09
N LEU A 102 -0.26 -2.34 -9.44
CA LEU A 102 0.21 -2.06 -10.79
C LEU A 102 1.39 -3.00 -11.09
N LYS A 103 1.54 -3.39 -12.36
CA LYS A 103 2.57 -4.35 -12.78
C LYS A 103 3.99 -3.78 -12.71
N ASN A 104 4.14 -2.48 -12.96
CA ASN A 104 5.42 -1.79 -12.99
C ASN A 104 5.53 -0.80 -11.83
N ASP A 105 6.73 -0.73 -11.24
CA ASP A 105 7.07 0.26 -10.23
C ASP A 105 7.11 1.68 -10.82
N ILE A 106 6.82 2.67 -9.97
CA ILE A 106 7.00 4.09 -10.27
C ILE A 106 8.02 4.65 -9.28
N ALA A 107 9.13 5.19 -9.80
CA ALA A 107 10.22 5.76 -8.99
C ALA A 107 10.81 4.80 -7.90
N GLY A 108 10.70 3.49 -8.11
CA GLY A 108 11.17 2.47 -7.17
C GLY A 108 10.18 2.08 -6.08
N PHE A 109 8.96 2.61 -6.12
CA PHE A 109 7.83 2.16 -5.30
C PHE A 109 6.87 1.33 -6.15
N ALA A 110 6.35 0.27 -5.55
CA ALA A 110 5.18 -0.41 -6.10
C ALA A 110 3.94 0.44 -5.80
N PHE A 111 3.00 0.52 -6.73
CA PHE A 111 1.73 1.21 -6.50
C PHE A 111 0.62 0.19 -6.49
N HIS A 112 -0.34 0.34 -5.58
CA HIS A 112 -1.55 -0.46 -5.61
C HIS A 112 -2.79 0.39 -5.41
N LEU A 113 -3.89 -0.05 -6.01
CA LEU A 113 -5.20 0.43 -5.66
C LEU A 113 -5.68 -0.31 -4.41
N VAL A 114 -6.43 0.40 -3.57
CA VAL A 114 -7.17 -0.21 -2.47
C VAL A 114 -8.59 0.37 -2.45
N GLN A 115 -9.57 -0.51 -2.24
CA GLN A 115 -10.94 -0.09 -2.06
C GLN A 115 -11.07 0.62 -0.71
N LYS A 116 -11.60 1.84 -0.73
CA LYS A 116 -11.96 2.59 0.47
C LYS A 116 -13.10 1.89 1.23
#